data_AF-H1LSB2-F1
#
_entry.id   AF-H1LSB2-F1
#
_cell.length_a   1.000
_cell.length_b   1.000
_cell.length_c   1.000
_cell.angle_alpha   90.00
_cell.angle_beta   90.00
_cell.angle_gamma   90.00
#
_symmetry.space_group_name_H-M   'P 1'
#
loop_
_entity.id
_entity.type
_entity.pdbx_description
1 polymer ?
#
loop_
_entity_poly.entity_id
_entity_poly.type
_entity_poly.pdbx_seq_one_letter_code
_entity_poly.pdbx_strand_id
1 'polypeptide(L)'
;MKEENEYSPRRGWTLEEIATLSELKAAGTKIVKIAEALGRKSVSVSAKIIAMGADLYDKEAWKNYTSRTLPWTKEELKVVKEIMENGGDAKSAALRVPHSPGEIYRKMSFMGKNFFDESTWDRYATD
;
A
#
# COMPACT_ATOMS: atom_id res chain seq x y z
N MET A 1 10.44 13.82 -25.56
CA MET A 1 10.17 14.24 -24.16
C MET A 1 9.86 12.97 -23.40
N LYS A 2 10.63 12.64 -22.35
CA LYS A 2 10.29 11.53 -21.46
C LYS A 2 9.14 12.04 -20.60
N GLU A 3 7.98 11.39 -20.65
CA GLU A 3 6.92 11.62 -19.68
C GLU A 3 7.54 11.49 -18.28
N GLU A 4 7.53 12.59 -17.53
CA GLU A 4 7.83 12.57 -16.11
C GLU A 4 6.78 11.67 -15.48
N ASN A 5 7.18 10.46 -15.09
CA ASN A 5 6.29 9.52 -14.45
C ASN A 5 6.00 10.07 -13.05
N GLU A 6 4.96 10.90 -12.94
CA GLU A 6 4.41 11.36 -11.67
C GLU A 6 4.26 10.15 -10.75
N TYR A 7 4.73 10.27 -9.51
CA TYR A 7 4.64 9.19 -8.56
C TYR A 7 3.17 8.75 -8.38
N SER A 8 2.81 7.61 -8.95
CA SER A 8 1.51 6.98 -8.77
C SER A 8 1.63 5.92 -7.67
N PRO A 9 1.23 6.21 -6.42
CA PRO A 9 1.25 5.20 -5.37
C PRO A 9 0.35 4.03 -5.76
N ARG A 10 0.74 2.80 -5.36
CA ARG A 10 -0.15 1.65 -5.53
C ARG A 10 -1.49 1.96 -4.85
N ARG A 11 -2.58 1.93 -5.63
CA ARG A 11 -3.94 2.17 -5.13
C ARG A 11 -4.28 1.17 -4.02
N GLY A 12 -4.19 1.64 -2.78
CA GLY A 12 -4.52 0.90 -1.58
C GLY A 12 -5.99 0.51 -1.51
N TRP A 13 -6.33 -0.56 -0.79
CA TRP A 13 -7.74 -0.94 -0.54
C TRP A 13 -8.33 -0.09 0.59
N THR A 14 -9.49 0.51 0.35
CA THR A 14 -10.28 1.23 1.36
C THR A 14 -11.29 0.31 2.05
N LEU A 15 -11.87 0.75 3.17
CA LEU A 15 -12.95 0.00 3.84
C LEU A 15 -14.18 -0.11 2.94
N GLU A 16 -14.54 0.95 2.21
CA GLU A 16 -15.67 0.96 1.30
C GLU A 16 -15.49 -0.06 0.17
N GLU A 17 -14.31 -0.12 -0.45
CA GLU A 17 -14.03 -1.12 -1.48
C GLU A 17 -14.07 -2.55 -0.94
N ILE A 18 -13.61 -2.77 0.29
CA ILE A 18 -13.69 -4.08 0.94
C ILE A 18 -15.16 -4.43 1.24
N ALA A 19 -15.97 -3.46 1.66
CA ALA A 19 -17.41 -3.64 1.88
C ALA A 19 -18.12 -4.06 0.59
N THR A 20 -17.94 -3.31 -0.49
CA THR A 20 -18.50 -3.63 -1.81
C THR A 20 -17.99 -4.98 -2.33
N LEU A 21 -16.71 -5.29 -2.14
CA LEU A 21 -16.14 -6.60 -2.50
C LEU A 21 -16.85 -7.73 -1.75
N SER A 22 -17.03 -7.59 -0.43
CA SER A 22 -17.66 -8.58 0.44
C SER A 22 -19.10 -8.84 0.02
N GLU A 23 -19.88 -7.78 -0.17
CA GLU A 23 -21.29 -7.85 -0.59
C GLU A 23 -21.45 -8.53 -1.96
N LEU A 24 -20.71 -8.06 -2.96
CA LEU A 24 -20.81 -8.62 -4.31
C LEU A 24 -20.34 -10.07 -4.36
N LYS A 25 -19.30 -10.43 -3.59
CA LYS A 25 -18.81 -11.80 -3.51
C LYS A 25 -19.82 -12.72 -2.82
N ALA A 26 -20.45 -12.26 -1.74
CA ALA A 26 -21.52 -12.99 -1.05
C ALA A 26 -22.74 -13.22 -1.97
N ALA A 27 -23.07 -12.25 -2.82
CA ALA A 27 -24.11 -12.38 -3.85
C ALA A 27 -23.72 -13.31 -5.04
N GLY A 28 -22.54 -13.93 -5.02
CA GLY A 28 -22.08 -14.83 -6.09
C GLY A 28 -21.65 -14.11 -7.37
N THR A 29 -21.39 -12.80 -7.30
CA THR A 29 -20.96 -12.00 -8.45
C THR A 29 -19.62 -12.49 -8.99
N LYS A 30 -19.50 -12.60 -10.32
CA LYS A 30 -18.25 -13.00 -10.98
C LYS A 30 -17.16 -11.95 -10.73
N ILE A 31 -15.93 -12.41 -10.49
CA ILE A 31 -14.77 -11.54 -10.18
C ILE A 31 -14.58 -10.41 -11.21
N VAL A 32 -14.79 -10.67 -12.49
CA VAL A 32 -14.68 -9.65 -13.55
C VAL A 32 -15.67 -8.50 -13.34
N LYS A 33 -16.91 -8.81 -12.93
CA LYS A 33 -17.94 -7.80 -12.66
C LYS A 33 -17.67 -7.02 -11.38
N ILE A 34 -17.12 -7.68 -10.37
CA ILE A 34 -16.62 -7.01 -9.16
C ILE A 34 -15.47 -6.05 -9.50
N ALA A 35 -14.55 -6.48 -10.36
CA ALA A 35 -13.42 -5.69 -10.80
C ALA A 35 -13.86 -4.43 -11.57
N GLU A 36 -14.85 -4.57 -12.47
CA GLU A 36 -15.50 -3.44 -13.15
C GLU A 36 -16.13 -2.47 -12.14
N ALA A 37 -16.91 -2.97 -11.18
CA ALA A 37 -17.58 -2.13 -10.17
C ALA A 37 -16.59 -1.34 -9.28
N LEU A 38 -15.44 -1.94 -8.94
CA LEU A 38 -14.41 -1.30 -8.11
C LEU A 38 -13.41 -0.45 -8.92
N GLY A 39 -13.47 -0.50 -10.25
CA GLY A 39 -12.44 0.08 -11.12
C GLY A 39 -11.05 -0.51 -10.86
N ARG A 40 -10.95 -1.81 -10.58
CA ARG A 40 -9.70 -2.52 -10.27
C ARG A 40 -9.42 -3.61 -11.29
N LYS A 41 -8.18 -4.09 -11.36
CA LYS A 41 -7.82 -5.27 -12.17
C LYS A 41 -8.35 -6.54 -11.50
N SER A 42 -8.91 -7.47 -12.28
CA SER A 42 -9.41 -8.75 -11.77
C SER A 42 -8.39 -9.53 -10.95
N VAL A 43 -7.11 -9.51 -11.35
CA VAL A 43 -6.03 -10.15 -10.59
C VAL A 43 -5.83 -9.54 -9.19
N SER A 44 -6.06 -8.23 -9.03
CA SER A 44 -5.98 -7.56 -7.74
C SER A 44 -7.15 -7.96 -6.84
N VAL A 45 -8.35 -8.09 -7.41
CA VAL A 45 -9.54 -8.58 -6.70
C VAL A 45 -9.35 -10.03 -6.25
N SER A 46 -8.89 -10.92 -7.14
CA SER A 46 -8.59 -12.32 -6.78
C SER A 46 -7.57 -12.43 -5.67
N ALA A 47 -6.45 -11.70 -5.78
CA ALA A 47 -5.41 -11.68 -4.75
C ALA A 47 -5.95 -11.17 -3.41
N LYS A 48 -6.86 -10.18 -3.44
CA LYS A 48 -7.49 -9.66 -2.23
C LYS A 48 -8.38 -10.68 -1.54
N ILE A 49 -9.24 -11.37 -2.30
CA ILE A 49 -10.11 -12.43 -1.78
C ILE A 49 -9.27 -13.55 -1.14
N ILE A 50 -8.18 -13.96 -1.82
CA ILE A 50 -7.27 -15.00 -1.30
C ILE A 50 -6.59 -14.52 0.00
N ALA A 51 -6.10 -13.29 0.02
CA ALA A 51 -5.41 -12.74 1.19
C ALA A 51 -6.32 -12.59 2.41
N MET A 52 -7.60 -12.23 2.21
CA MET A 52 -8.57 -12.09 3.30
C MET A 52 -9.14 -13.42 3.76
N GLY A 53 -9.34 -14.39 2.85
CA GLY A 53 -9.94 -15.66 3.21
C GLY A 53 -11.30 -15.49 3.89
N ALA A 54 -11.45 -16.07 5.09
CA ALA A 54 -12.67 -15.97 5.89
C ALA A 54 -12.95 -14.54 6.39
N ASP A 55 -11.89 -13.74 6.61
CA ASP A 55 -12.00 -12.36 7.10
C ASP A 55 -12.71 -11.43 6.11
N LEU A 56 -12.90 -11.88 4.85
CA LEU A 56 -13.68 -11.12 3.87
C LEU A 56 -15.10 -10.81 4.37
N TYR A 57 -15.65 -11.63 5.25
CA TYR A 57 -17.00 -11.46 5.79
C TYR A 57 -17.01 -10.99 7.26
N ASP A 58 -15.85 -10.71 7.85
CA ASP A 58 -15.72 -10.15 9.19
C ASP A 58 -15.35 -8.66 9.12
N LYS A 59 -16.34 -7.80 9.38
CA LYS A 59 -16.18 -6.34 9.33
C LYS A 59 -15.11 -5.81 10.29
N GLU A 60 -14.93 -6.45 11.44
CA GLU A 60 -13.94 -6.01 12.44
C GLU A 60 -12.49 -6.27 11.98
N ALA A 61 -12.31 -7.28 11.14
CA ALA A 61 -11.01 -7.66 10.58
C ALA A 61 -10.59 -6.78 9.39
N TRP A 62 -11.52 -6.12 8.69
CA TRP A 62 -11.25 -5.37 7.46
C TRP A 62 -10.17 -4.28 7.60
N LYS A 63 -10.05 -3.66 8.78
CA LYS A 63 -9.02 -2.67 9.10
C LYS A 63 -7.57 -3.18 8.99
N ASN A 64 -7.38 -4.51 9.00
CA ASN A 64 -6.09 -5.15 8.81
C ASN A 64 -5.74 -5.31 7.33
N TYR A 65 -6.74 -5.17 6.46
CA TYR A 65 -6.63 -5.35 5.02
C TYR A 65 -6.76 -4.04 4.27
N THR A 66 -7.15 -2.94 4.90
CA THR A 66 -6.98 -1.65 4.27
C THR A 66 -5.50 -1.39 4.07
N SER A 67 -5.15 -0.82 2.93
CA SER A 67 -3.76 -0.44 2.75
C SER A 67 -3.51 0.81 3.59
N ARG A 68 -2.61 0.68 4.58
CA ARG A 68 -2.07 1.83 5.30
C ARG A 68 -1.05 2.61 4.46
N THR A 69 -0.89 2.22 3.20
CA THR A 69 -0.16 2.95 2.17
C THR A 69 -0.91 4.25 1.83
N LEU A 70 -0.87 5.19 2.77
CA LEU A 70 -0.84 6.59 2.40
C LEU A 70 0.28 6.77 1.37
N PRO A 71 0.13 7.69 0.40
CA PRO A 71 1.28 8.09 -0.39
C PRO A 71 2.42 8.39 0.59
N TRP A 72 3.55 7.71 0.39
CA TRP A 72 4.77 8.03 1.13
C TRP A 72 5.07 9.50 0.93
N THR A 73 5.29 10.22 2.01
CA THR A 73 5.79 11.60 1.92
C THR A 73 7.31 11.60 1.93
N LYS A 74 7.93 12.64 1.38
CA LYS A 74 9.38 12.82 1.46
C LYS A 74 9.83 12.93 2.93
N GLU A 75 9.02 13.54 3.78
CA GLU A 75 9.31 13.63 5.21
C GLU A 75 9.33 12.25 5.90
N GLU A 76 8.39 11.36 5.56
CA GLU A 76 8.41 9.98 6.05
C GLU A 76 9.66 9.23 5.58
N LEU A 77 10.04 9.38 4.31
CA LEU A 77 11.28 8.78 3.78
C LEU A 77 12.51 9.32 4.51
N LYS A 78 12.54 10.63 4.81
CA LYS A 78 13.61 11.28 5.56
C LYS A 78 13.78 10.72 6.95
N VAL A 79 12.68 10.62 7.71
CA VAL A 79 12.69 10.01 9.05
C VAL A 79 13.22 8.57 9.00
N VAL A 80 12.76 7.76 8.04
CA VAL A 80 13.25 6.39 7.91
C VAL A 80 14.74 6.36 7.52
N LYS A 81 15.17 7.18 6.56
CA LYS A 81 16.58 7.29 6.13
C LYS A 81 17.49 7.63 7.31
N GLU A 82 17.17 8.67 8.07
CA GLU A 82 17.96 9.10 9.24
C GLU A 82 18.08 7.98 10.29
N ILE A 83 17.00 7.25 10.57
CA ILE A 83 17.02 6.13 11.52
C ILE A 83 17.93 5.01 11.02
N MET A 84 17.87 4.67 9.73
CA MET A 84 18.70 3.61 9.14
C MET A 84 20.19 4.01 9.10
N GLU A 85 20.49 5.26 8.76
CA GLU A 85 21.86 5.80 8.73
C GLU A 85 22.50 5.83 10.14
N ASN A 86 21.69 6.02 11.18
CA ASN A 86 22.12 5.96 12.58
C ASN A 86 22.13 4.54 13.19
N GLY A 87 22.01 3.50 12.36
CA GLY A 87 22.07 2.10 12.80
C GLY A 87 20.78 1.54 13.41
N GLY A 88 19.67 2.26 13.29
CA GLY A 88 18.33 1.77 13.64
C GLY A 88 17.76 0.78 12.63
N ASP A 89 16.51 0.36 12.87
CA ASP A 89 15.82 -0.62 12.04
C ASP A 89 14.40 -0.19 11.68
N ALA A 90 13.72 -0.99 10.84
CA ALA A 90 12.34 -0.72 10.42
C ALA A 90 11.34 -0.73 11.58
N LYS A 91 11.65 -1.43 12.69
CA LYS A 91 10.80 -1.41 13.90
C LYS A 91 10.90 -0.06 14.59
N SER A 92 12.11 0.47 14.72
CA SER A 92 12.39 1.79 15.28
C SER A 92 11.75 2.89 14.44
N ALA A 93 11.85 2.78 13.12
CA ALA A 93 11.24 3.72 12.20
C ALA A 93 9.70 3.67 12.22
N ALA A 94 9.09 2.49 12.35
CA ALA A 94 7.63 2.35 12.46
C ALA A 94 7.02 3.01 13.71
N LEU A 95 7.84 3.41 14.69
CA LEU A 95 7.39 4.22 15.83
C LEU A 95 7.25 5.71 15.48
N ARG A 96 7.77 6.13 14.32
CA ARG A 96 7.91 7.55 13.92
C ARG A 96 7.20 7.89 12.62
N VAL A 97 6.78 6.90 11.83
CA VAL A 97 6.03 7.08 10.60
C VAL A 97 4.79 6.19 10.60
N PRO A 98 3.70 6.56 9.89
CA PRO A 98 2.46 5.78 9.86
C PRO A 98 2.54 4.52 8.96
N HIS A 99 3.72 3.88 8.89
CA HIS A 99 3.99 2.68 8.10
C HIS A 99 4.49 1.56 9.01
N SER A 100 3.97 0.36 8.80
CA SER A 100 4.45 -0.83 9.51
C SER A 100 5.90 -1.18 9.11
N PRO A 101 6.64 -1.95 9.93
CA PRO A 101 8.00 -2.39 9.58
C PRO A 101 8.07 -3.11 8.23
N GLY A 102 7.04 -3.92 7.92
CA GLY A 102 6.96 -4.64 6.64
C GLY A 102 6.68 -3.73 5.44
N GLU A 103 6.00 -2.59 5.63
CA GLU A 103 5.83 -1.58 4.59
C GLU A 103 7.12 -0.79 4.36
N ILE A 104 7.83 -0.44 5.43
CA ILE A 104 9.14 0.22 5.37
C ILE A 104 10.15 -0.65 4.60
N TYR A 105 10.30 -1.92 4.96
CA TYR A 105 11.18 -2.83 4.22
C TYR A 105 10.79 -2.97 2.74
N ARG A 106 9.49 -3.09 2.44
CA ARG A 106 9.00 -3.14 1.06
C ARG A 106 9.32 -1.85 0.30
N LYS A 107 9.22 -0.69 0.94
CA LYS A 107 9.53 0.61 0.35
C LYS A 107 11.02 0.74 0.04
N MET A 108 11.87 0.44 1.02
CA MET A 108 13.32 0.43 0.85
C MET A 108 13.75 -0.54 -0.25
N SER A 109 13.18 -1.75 -0.27
CA SER A 109 13.45 -2.74 -1.31
C SER A 109 12.99 -2.27 -2.70
N PHE A 110 11.84 -1.59 -2.79
CA PHE A 110 11.34 -1.04 -4.05
C PHE A 110 12.20 0.10 -4.60
N MET A 111 12.70 0.98 -3.73
CA MET A 111 13.58 2.09 -4.12
C MET A 111 15.03 1.64 -4.34
N GLY A 112 15.48 0.60 -3.65
CA GLY A 112 16.86 0.14 -3.70
C GLY A 112 17.83 1.24 -3.25
N LYS A 113 18.88 1.48 -4.05
CA LYS A 113 19.87 2.53 -3.78
C LYS A 113 19.26 3.95 -3.77
N ASN A 114 18.18 4.16 -4.51
CA ASN A 114 17.48 5.45 -4.58
C ASN A 114 16.83 5.83 -3.25
N PHE A 115 16.66 4.88 -2.33
CA PHE A 115 16.16 5.18 -0.98
C PHE A 115 17.05 6.18 -0.25
N PHE A 116 18.37 6.12 -0.43
CA PHE A 116 19.32 7.00 0.27
C PHE A 116 19.70 8.26 -0.54
N ASP A 117 19.18 8.39 -1.76
CA ASP A 117 19.42 9.54 -2.64
C ASP A 117 18.16 10.41 -2.73
N GLU A 118 18.09 11.43 -1.88
CA GLU A 118 16.96 12.35 -1.75
C GLU A 118 16.60 13.03 -3.08
N SER A 119 17.56 13.22 -4.00
CA SER A 119 17.32 13.82 -5.32
C SER A 119 16.43 12.98 -6.24
N THR A 120 16.17 11.71 -5.87
CA THR A 120 15.36 10.78 -6.66
C THR A 120 13.94 10.62 -6.14
N TRP A 121 13.61 11.20 -4.97
CA TRP A 121 12.40 10.88 -4.23
C TRP A 121 11.11 11.37 -4.87
N ASP A 122 11.15 12.33 -5.79
CA ASP A 122 9.97 12.78 -6.56
C ASP A 122 9.26 11.63 -7.30
N ARG A 123 9.99 10.56 -7.63
CA ARG A 123 9.44 9.37 -8.30
C ARG A 123 8.81 8.36 -7.33
N TYR A 124 8.94 8.59 -6.03
CA TYR A 124 8.65 7.61 -4.99
C TYR A 124 7.85 8.18 -3.83
N ALA A 125 7.71 9.49 -3.70
CA ALA A 125 6.99 10.11 -2.61
C ALA A 125 6.38 11.43 -3.06
N THR A 126 5.31 11.82 -2.39
CA THR A 126 4.74 13.16 -2.49
C THR A 126 5.45 14.11 -1.53
N ASP A 127 5.34 15.41 -1.77
CA ASP A 127 5.69 16.41 -0.75
C ASP A 127 4.79 16.29 0.49
#